data_AF-A0A2I0HF57-F1
#
_entry.id   AF-A0A2I0HF57-F1
#
_cell.length_a   1.000
_cell.length_b   1.000
_cell.length_c   1.000
_cell.angle_alpha   90.00
_cell.angle_beta   90.00
_cell.angle_gamma   90.00
#
_symmetry.space_group_name_H-M   'P 1'
#
loop_
_entity.id
_entity.type
_entity.pdbx_description
1 polymer ?
#
loop_
_entity_poly.entity_id
_entity_poly.type
_entity_poly.pdbx_seq_one_letter_code
_entity_poly.pdbx_strand_id
1 'polypeptide(L)'
;GHLKWLKHRIDAIDAERLVCKYTLIESDIVFDKIESVVYEVKFEASGDGGCVCKMTSEYHVKAGAELKEEDIKQGKDKAMGLYK
;
A
#
# COMPACT_ATOMS: atom_id res chain seq x y z
N GLY A 1 11.49 12.75 8.26
CA GLY A 1 12.35 12.78 7.07
C GLY A 1 11.49 12.76 5.83
N HIS A 2 11.93 13.41 4.75
CA HIS A 2 11.28 13.26 3.44
C HIS A 2 11.57 11.84 2.91
N LEU A 3 10.54 11.18 2.39
CA LEU A 3 10.66 9.90 1.69
C LEU A 3 11.47 10.12 0.40
N LYS A 4 12.60 9.44 0.24
CA LYS A 4 13.44 9.51 -0.97
C LYS A 4 13.23 8.32 -1.89
N TRP A 5 13.07 7.12 -1.33
CA TRP A 5 12.88 5.91 -2.14
C TRP A 5 12.11 4.81 -1.42
N LEU A 6 11.41 4.00 -2.21
CA LEU A 6 10.74 2.78 -1.81
C LEU A 6 11.14 1.67 -2.77
N LYS A 7 11.33 0.46 -2.26
CA LYS A 7 11.58 -0.74 -3.06
C LYS A 7 10.45 -1.73 -2.79
N HIS A 8 9.75 -2.07 -3.86
CA HIS A 8 8.65 -3.03 -3.83
C HIS A 8 9.04 -4.31 -4.54
N ARG A 9 8.54 -5.44 -4.03
CA ARG A 9 8.52 -6.72 -4.73
C ARG A 9 7.12 -6.93 -5.29
N ILE A 10 7.01 -7.29 -6.57
CA ILE A 10 5.74 -7.75 -7.14
C ILE A 10 5.49 -9.18 -6.67
N ASP A 11 4.38 -9.42 -5.99
CA ASP A 11 4.00 -10.74 -5.49
C ASP A 11 3.07 -11.45 -6.47
N ALA A 12 2.16 -10.72 -7.13
CA ALA A 12 1.29 -11.27 -8.17
C ALA A 12 0.81 -10.18 -9.14
N ILE A 13 0.65 -10.54 -10.41
CA ILE A 13 -0.04 -9.74 -11.43
C ILE A 13 -1.08 -10.63 -12.08
N ASP A 14 -2.33 -10.19 -12.06
CA ASP A 14 -3.44 -10.84 -12.74
C ASP A 14 -4.10 -9.80 -13.65
N ALA A 15 -3.73 -9.84 -14.93
CA ALA A 15 -4.23 -8.90 -15.93
C ALA A 15 -5.70 -9.15 -16.31
N GLU A 16 -6.19 -10.38 -16.16
CA GLU A 16 -7.59 -10.72 -16.47
C GLU A 16 -8.54 -10.18 -15.41
N ARG A 17 -8.12 -10.26 -14.14
CA ARG A 17 -8.91 -9.76 -13.00
C ARG A 17 -8.57 -8.32 -12.63
N LEU A 18 -7.61 -7.72 -13.33
CA LEU A 18 -7.09 -6.37 -13.09
C LEU A 18 -6.61 -6.17 -11.64
N VAL A 19 -5.87 -7.17 -11.12
CA VAL A 19 -5.32 -7.18 -9.76
C VAL A 19 -3.80 -7.18 -9.80
N CYS A 20 -3.19 -6.38 -8.92
CA CYS A 20 -1.75 -6.39 -8.65
C CYS A 20 -1.53 -6.50 -7.14
N LYS A 21 -0.65 -7.41 -6.73
CA LYS A 21 -0.17 -7.54 -5.35
C LYS A 21 1.31 -7.25 -5.28
N TYR A 22 1.72 -6.44 -4.32
CA TYR A 22 3.12 -6.11 -4.12
C TYR A 22 3.42 -5.81 -2.65
N THR A 23 4.66 -6.05 -2.23
CA THR A 23 5.12 -5.87 -0.86
C THR A 23 6.19 -4.80 -0.81
N LEU A 24 6.10 -3.87 0.13
CA LEU A 24 7.20 -2.96 0.47
C LEU A 24 8.25 -3.74 1.25
N ILE A 25 9.43 -3.88 0.66
CA ILE A 25 10.54 -4.68 1.23
C ILE A 25 11.65 -3.81 1.81
N GLU A 26 11.88 -2.61 1.25
CA GLU A 26 12.90 -1.69 1.74
C GLU A 26 12.50 -0.23 1.47
N SER A 27 12.97 0.69 2.31
CA SER A 27 12.78 2.14 2.15
C SER A 27 13.87 2.92 2.86
N ASP A 28 14.06 4.20 2.50
CA ASP A 28 14.92 5.11 3.27
C ASP A 28 14.29 5.58 4.59
N ILE A 29 12.99 5.35 4.75
CA ILE A 29 12.29 5.52 6.01
C ILE A 29 12.37 4.22 6.79
N VAL A 30 12.88 4.29 8.02
CA VAL A 30 12.74 3.21 8.99
C VAL A 30 11.34 3.31 9.60
N PHE A 31 10.49 2.32 9.33
CA PHE A 31 9.23 2.20 10.03
C PHE A 31 9.48 1.52 11.37
N ASP A 32 9.44 2.30 12.45
CA ASP A 32 9.82 1.82 13.78
C ASP A 32 8.99 0.61 14.24
N LYS A 33 7.70 0.57 13.88
CA LYS A 33 6.73 -0.46 14.29
C LYS A 33 6.36 -1.47 13.21
N ILE A 34 6.70 -1.23 11.95
CA ILE A 34 6.24 -2.02 10.80
C ILE A 34 7.40 -2.88 10.29
N GLU A 35 7.17 -4.17 10.12
CA GLU A 35 8.11 -5.10 9.50
C GLU A 35 7.94 -5.11 7.98
N SER A 36 6.70 -5.14 7.49
CA SER A 36 6.39 -5.06 6.06
C SER A 36 4.98 -4.53 5.81
N VAL A 37 4.72 -4.10 4.57
CA VAL A 37 3.38 -3.71 4.11
C VAL A 37 3.08 -4.44 2.81
N VAL A 38 1.96 -5.16 2.80
CA VAL A 38 1.44 -5.83 1.60
C VAL A 38 0.33 -4.98 1.01
N TYR A 39 0.39 -4.76 -0.29
CA TYR A 39 -0.57 -3.98 -1.03
C TYR A 39 -1.31 -4.87 -2.02
N GLU A 40 -2.62 -4.67 -2.13
CA GLU A 40 -3.45 -5.19 -3.20
C GLU A 40 -4.14 -4.02 -3.90
N VAL A 41 -3.95 -3.91 -5.21
CA VAL A 41 -4.62 -2.93 -6.06
C VAL A 41 -5.50 -3.68 -7.03
N LYS A 42 -6.77 -3.30 -7.10
CA LYS A 42 -7.76 -3.89 -7.99
C LYS A 42 -8.54 -2.80 -8.71
N PHE A 43 -8.72 -2.96 -10.01
CA PHE A 43 -9.58 -2.09 -10.81
C PHE A 43 -10.89 -2.78 -11.13
N GLU A 44 -11.99 -2.08 -10.91
CA GLU A 44 -13.34 -2.54 -11.24
C GLU A 44 -14.00 -1.51 -12.15
N ALA A 45 -14.72 -1.95 -13.17
CA ALA A 45 -15.45 -1.03 -14.04
C ALA A 45 -16.52 -0.26 -13.24
N SER A 46 -16.62 1.05 -13.45
CA SER A 46 -17.77 1.83 -12.98
C SER A 46 -18.81 1.94 -14.09
N GLY A 47 -20.09 1.99 -13.70
CA GLY A 47 -21.22 2.00 -14.65
C GLY A 47 -21.31 3.24 -15.55
N ASP A 48 -20.44 4.21 -15.37
CA ASP A 48 -20.32 5.47 -16.11
C ASP A 48 -19.20 5.45 -17.18
N GLY A 49 -18.61 4.28 -17.44
CA GLY A 49 -17.50 4.13 -18.39
C GLY A 49 -16.11 4.43 -17.80
N GLY A 50 -16.03 4.70 -16.49
CA GLY A 50 -14.78 4.82 -15.75
C GLY A 50 -14.34 3.52 -15.06
N CYS A 51 -13.51 3.67 -14.02
CA CYS A 51 -13.18 2.58 -13.11
C CYS A 51 -13.09 3.04 -11.65
N VAL A 52 -13.31 2.11 -10.74
CA VAL A 52 -13.00 2.23 -9.31
C VAL A 52 -11.69 1.51 -9.04
N CYS A 53 -10.67 2.25 -8.61
CA CYS A 53 -9.44 1.69 -8.08
C CYS A 53 -9.61 1.40 -6.59
N LYS A 54 -9.60 0.13 -6.21
CA LYS A 54 -9.61 -0.34 -4.82
C LYS A 54 -8.18 -0.66 -4.41
N MET A 55 -7.69 0.02 -3.38
CA MET A 55 -6.38 -0.25 -2.79
C MET A 55 -6.56 -0.73 -1.35
N THR A 56 -6.01 -1.89 -1.06
CA THR A 56 -5.93 -2.48 0.28
C THR A 56 -4.47 -2.51 0.71
N SER A 57 -4.21 -2.13 1.97
CA SER A 57 -2.89 -2.18 2.57
C SER A 57 -2.96 -2.97 3.87
N GLU A 58 -2.17 -4.02 3.97
CA GLU A 58 -2.03 -4.87 5.14
C GLU A 58 -0.69 -4.57 5.81
N TYR A 59 -0.72 -4.16 7.07
CA TYR A 59 0.45 -3.76 7.83
C TYR A 59 0.88 -4.88 8.77
N HIS A 60 2.08 -5.41 8.57
CA HIS A 60 2.65 -6.43 9.46
C HIS A 60 3.55 -5.72 10.46
N VAL A 61 3.20 -5.82 11.74
CA VAL A 61 3.88 -5.11 12.83
C VAL A 61 4.85 -5.99 13.57
N LYS A 62 5.88 -5.36 14.13
CA LYS A 62 6.83 -6.04 15.01
C LYS A 62 6.10 -6.65 16.21
N ALA A 63 6.57 -7.80 16.67
CA ALA A 63 6.01 -8.46 17.86
C ALA A 63 5.98 -7.48 19.06
N GLY A 64 4.79 -7.29 19.64
CA GLY A 64 4.58 -6.37 20.77
C GLY A 64 4.44 -4.89 20.39
N ALA A 65 4.52 -4.54 19.10
CA ALA A 65 4.21 -3.20 18.61
C ALA A 65 2.72 -3.06 18.30
N GLU A 66 2.13 -1.93 18.69
CA GLU A 66 0.75 -1.60 18.40
C GLU A 66 0.69 -0.40 17.44
N LEU A 67 -0.07 -0.58 16.36
CA LEU A 67 -0.27 0.43 15.33
C LEU A 67 -1.60 1.14 15.59
N LYS A 68 -1.56 2.46 15.73
CA LYS A 68 -2.77 3.24 15.97
C LYS A 68 -3.44 3.57 14.64
N GLU A 69 -4.75 3.74 14.66
CA GLU A 69 -5.52 4.12 13.47
C GLU A 69 -5.01 5.42 12.84
N GLU A 70 -4.53 6.36 13.66
CA GLU A 70 -3.91 7.61 13.21
C GLU A 70 -2.64 7.38 12.37
N ASP A 71 -1.81 6.41 12.74
CA ASP A 71 -0.60 6.04 12.00
C ASP A 71 -0.96 5.47 10.62
N ILE A 72 -2.03 4.66 10.55
CA ILE A 72 -2.55 4.07 9.31
C ILE A 72 -3.12 5.16 8.40
N LYS A 73 -3.91 6.08 8.96
CA LYS A 73 -4.54 7.18 8.21
C LYS A 73 -3.49 8.10 7.59
N GLN A 74 -2.43 8.42 8.32
CA GLN A 74 -1.34 9.24 7.81
C GLN A 74 -0.57 8.54 6.67
N GLY A 75 -0.43 7.21 6.73
CA GLY A 75 0.09 6.39 5.64
C GLY A 75 -0.80 6.42 4.39
N LYS A 76 -2.12 6.24 4.59
CA LYS A 76 -3.14 6.31 3.52
C LYS A 76 -3.14 7.65 2.79
N ASP A 77 -3.11 8.76 3.53
CA ASP A 77 -3.16 10.11 2.93
C ASP A 77 -1.92 10.40 2.08
N LYS A 78 -0.73 9.95 2.52
CA LYS A 78 0.50 10.05 1.72
C LYS A 78 0.42 9.23 0.44
N ALA A 79 -0.12 8.01 0.50
CA ALA A 79 -0.29 7.16 -0.68
C ALA A 79 -1.30 7.77 -1.68
N MET A 80 -2.41 8.30 -1.20
CA MET A 80 -3.40 9.01 -2.04
C MET A 80 -2.81 10.27 -2.68
N GLY A 81 -1.89 10.95 -1.99
CA GLY A 81 -1.16 12.10 -2.54
C GLY A 81 -0.25 11.75 -3.72
N LEU A 82 0.21 10.50 -3.84
CA LEU A 82 1.02 10.03 -4.98
C LEU A 82 0.17 9.71 -6.22
N TYR A 83 -1.12 9.43 -6.04
CA TYR A 83 -2.05 9.12 -7.13
C TYR A 83 -2.63 10.37 -7.81
N LYS A 84 -2.58 11.52 -7.13
CA LYS A 84 -3.02 12.82 -7.65
C LYS A 84 -1.97 13.44 -8.55
#